data_AF-A0A7Y9NP14-F1
#
_entry.id   AF-A0A7Y9NP14-F1
#
_cell.length_a   1.000
_cell.length_b   1.000
_cell.length_c   1.000
_cell.angle_alpha   90.00
_cell.angle_beta   90.00
_cell.angle_gamma   90.00
#
_symmetry.space_group_name_H-M   'P 1'
#
loop_
_entity.id
_entity.type
_entity.pdbx_description
1 polymer ?
#
loop_
_entity_poly.entity_id
_entity_poly.type
_entity_poly.pdbx_seq_one_letter_code
_entity_poly.pdbx_strand_id
1 'polypeptide(L)'
;MKGEDSFSSPFSHPSSVPSAEDKEDKCLREKVGVATAACDNAAKQYDDYYKGFVALDGKSQSAVTISALVLAAVATFVKDGRIPVLISSSRWWIVLILVAPVSALISVIFALVGSKVTEVVVPFDSPEQIREAKDLAQLGSDEFSQAHVLNYYNARLEHWIGALESIEYVSVGKARWVLRSQMSMLFSLVCLLALYMVILLKS
;
A
#
# COMPACT_ATOMS: atom_id res chain seq x y z
N MET A 1 -41.03 -9.79 76.84
CA MET A 1 -39.67 -9.27 77.09
C MET A 1 -39.29 -8.42 75.89
N LYS A 2 -39.09 -7.13 76.15
CA LYS A 2 -38.57 -6.12 75.22
C LYS A 2 -37.06 -6.35 75.06
N GLY A 3 -36.58 -6.32 73.83
CA GLY A 3 -35.17 -6.24 73.48
C GLY A 3 -35.06 -5.32 72.26
N GLU A 4 -34.78 -4.06 72.54
CA GLU A 4 -34.26 -3.09 71.57
C GLU A 4 -32.84 -3.51 71.21
N ASP A 5 -32.49 -3.56 69.93
CA ASP A 5 -31.10 -3.40 69.50
C ASP A 5 -31.07 -2.70 68.14
N SER A 6 -30.58 -1.46 68.23
CA SER A 6 -30.38 -0.47 67.18
C SER A 6 -29.28 -0.93 66.22
N PHE A 7 -29.60 -1.03 64.93
CA PHE A 7 -28.59 -1.14 63.87
C PHE A 7 -28.51 0.18 63.11
N SER A 8 -27.69 1.09 63.64
CA SER A 8 -27.29 2.33 62.98
C SER A 8 -26.18 2.02 61.98
N SER A 9 -26.52 1.92 60.69
CA SER A 9 -25.52 1.89 59.61
C SER A 9 -25.14 3.33 59.23
N PRO A 10 -23.89 3.78 59.42
CA PRO A 10 -23.44 5.04 58.86
C PRO A 10 -23.09 4.80 57.38
N PHE A 11 -24.03 5.12 56.49
CA PHE A 11 -23.72 5.29 55.06
C PHE A 11 -22.94 6.61 54.90
N SER A 12 -21.66 6.56 55.21
CA SER A 12 -20.71 7.60 54.84
C SER A 12 -20.42 7.43 53.35
N HIS A 13 -21.18 8.12 52.50
CA HIS A 13 -20.72 8.41 51.14
C HIS A 13 -19.71 9.56 51.24
N PRO A 14 -18.39 9.35 51.11
CA PRO A 14 -17.53 10.43 50.70
C PRO A 14 -17.87 10.71 49.24
N SER A 15 -18.76 11.68 49.00
CA SER A 15 -18.74 12.44 47.75
C SER A 15 -17.46 13.29 47.76
N SER A 16 -16.31 12.63 47.55
CA SER A 16 -15.08 13.31 47.21
C SER A 16 -15.29 13.92 45.83
N VAL A 17 -15.61 15.20 45.81
CA VAL A 17 -15.55 16.03 44.60
C VAL A 17 -14.17 15.78 44.00
N PRO A 18 -14.08 15.25 42.76
CA PRO A 18 -12.78 14.96 42.15
C PRO A 18 -11.98 16.26 42.10
N SER A 19 -10.77 16.22 42.66
CA SER A 19 -9.86 17.36 42.67
C SER A 19 -9.55 17.80 41.24
N ALA A 20 -9.16 19.05 41.04
CA ALA A 20 -8.81 19.56 39.71
C ALA A 20 -7.67 18.73 39.08
N GLU A 21 -6.75 18.22 39.91
CA GLU A 21 -5.64 17.34 39.52
C GLU A 21 -6.13 15.98 38.98
N ASP A 22 -7.12 15.35 39.63
CA ASP A 22 -7.70 14.08 39.16
C ASP A 22 -8.36 14.21 37.76
N LYS A 23 -8.92 15.39 37.45
CA LYS A 23 -9.52 15.66 36.14
C LYS A 23 -8.47 15.85 35.05
N GLU A 24 -7.36 16.50 35.37
CA GLU A 24 -6.26 16.75 34.43
C GLU A 24 -5.53 15.44 34.09
N ASP A 25 -5.25 14.60 35.09
CA ASP A 25 -4.64 13.29 34.90
C ASP A 25 -5.53 12.32 34.11
N LYS A 26 -6.84 12.38 34.32
CA LYS A 26 -7.79 11.58 33.51
C LYS A 26 -7.78 12.02 32.04
N CYS A 27 -7.77 13.33 31.80
CA CYS A 27 -7.72 13.90 30.45
C CYS A 27 -6.43 13.51 29.71
N LEU A 28 -5.28 13.54 30.39
CA LEU A 28 -4.01 13.14 29.81
C LEU A 28 -3.95 11.64 29.48
N ARG A 29 -4.47 10.75 30.34
CA ARG A 29 -4.57 9.31 30.02
C ARG A 29 -5.44 9.03 28.79
N GLU A 30 -6.59 9.69 28.69
CA GLU A 30 -7.47 9.55 27.53
C GLU A 30 -6.74 10.00 26.25
N LYS A 31 -6.00 11.12 26.30
CA LYS A 31 -5.20 11.60 25.16
C LYS A 31 -4.08 10.64 24.77
N VAL A 32 -3.36 10.05 25.73
CA VAL A 32 -2.32 9.04 25.45
C VAL A 32 -2.93 7.80 24.80
N GLY A 33 -4.10 7.35 25.26
CA GLY A 33 -4.81 6.23 24.64
C GLY A 33 -5.20 6.51 23.18
N VAL A 34 -5.72 7.72 22.91
CA VAL A 34 -6.07 8.16 21.55
C VAL A 34 -4.83 8.24 20.66
N ALA A 35 -3.73 8.82 21.15
CA ALA A 35 -2.48 8.95 20.39
C ALA A 35 -1.86 7.58 20.06
N THR A 36 -1.91 6.65 21.01
CA THR A 36 -1.46 5.26 20.81
C THR A 36 -2.30 4.57 19.73
N ALA A 37 -3.62 4.65 19.83
CA ALA A 37 -4.53 4.07 18.84
C ALA A 37 -4.34 4.68 17.44
N ALA A 38 -4.05 5.99 17.37
CA ALA A 38 -3.74 6.66 16.11
C ALA A 38 -2.43 6.15 15.48
N CYS A 39 -1.38 5.95 16.28
CA CYS A 39 -0.13 5.33 15.80
C CYS A 39 -0.34 3.90 15.30
N ASP A 40 -1.12 3.08 16.03
CA ASP A 40 -1.41 1.69 15.61
C ASP A 40 -2.19 1.65 14.29
N ASN A 41 -3.14 2.57 14.10
CA ASN A 41 -3.88 2.70 12.85
C ASN A 41 -2.99 3.17 11.70
N ALA A 42 -2.10 4.14 11.95
CA ALA A 42 -1.14 4.61 10.96
C ALA A 42 -0.18 3.50 10.52
N ALA A 43 0.31 2.69 11.47
CA ALA A 43 1.17 1.54 11.19
C ALA A 43 0.46 0.49 10.31
N LYS A 44 -0.81 0.19 10.60
CA LYS A 44 -1.63 -0.72 9.78
C LYS A 44 -1.83 -0.18 8.37
N GLN A 45 -2.18 1.10 8.24
CA GLN A 45 -2.35 1.72 6.91
C GLN A 45 -1.06 1.67 6.10
N TYR A 46 0.09 1.94 6.72
CA TYR A 46 1.37 1.85 6.04
C TYR A 46 1.68 0.43 5.55
N ASP A 47 1.43 -0.59 6.38
CA ASP A 47 1.58 -2.00 5.98
C ASP A 47 0.65 -2.37 4.81
N ASP A 48 -0.58 -1.88 4.79
CA ASP A 48 -1.51 -2.07 3.68
C ASP A 48 -1.00 -1.41 2.38
N TYR A 49 -0.50 -0.17 2.45
CA TYR A 49 0.12 0.50 1.30
C TYR A 49 1.37 -0.23 0.82
N TYR A 50 2.22 -0.71 1.74
CA TYR A 50 3.41 -1.47 1.41
C TYR A 50 3.09 -2.79 0.72
N LYS A 51 2.13 -3.57 1.25
CA LYS A 51 1.62 -4.79 0.59
C LYS A 51 1.04 -4.47 -0.78
N GLY A 52 0.31 -3.37 -0.92
CA GLY A 52 -0.17 -2.86 -2.20
C GLY A 52 0.98 -2.60 -3.18
N PHE A 53 2.05 -1.93 -2.74
CA PHE A 53 3.23 -1.65 -3.54
C PHE A 53 3.95 -2.92 -4.02
N VAL A 54 4.11 -3.92 -3.15
CA VAL A 54 4.71 -5.24 -3.48
C VAL A 54 3.81 -6.00 -4.47
N ALA A 55 2.50 -5.99 -4.26
CA ALA A 55 1.55 -6.62 -5.18
C ALA A 55 1.57 -5.96 -6.57
N LEU A 56 1.77 -4.64 -6.65
CA LEU A 56 1.92 -3.92 -7.91
C LEU A 56 3.21 -4.33 -8.66
N ASP A 57 4.31 -4.63 -7.95
CA ASP A 57 5.52 -5.19 -8.59
C ASP A 57 5.28 -6.59 -9.15
N GLY A 58 4.59 -7.45 -8.40
CA GLY A 58 4.23 -8.78 -8.93
C GLY A 58 3.41 -8.66 -10.22
N LYS A 59 2.50 -7.69 -10.29
CA LYS A 59 1.68 -7.41 -11.48
C LYS A 59 2.50 -6.84 -12.64
N SER A 60 3.47 -5.96 -12.37
CA SER A 60 4.34 -5.40 -13.43
C SER A 60 5.22 -6.49 -14.04
N GLN A 61 5.84 -7.34 -13.22
CA GLN A 61 6.62 -8.49 -13.68
C GLN A 61 5.78 -9.45 -14.53
N SER A 62 4.56 -9.77 -14.08
CA SER A 62 3.63 -10.60 -14.85
C SER A 62 3.29 -10.01 -16.22
N ALA A 63 3.10 -8.69 -16.30
CA ALA A 63 2.83 -8.00 -17.57
C ALA A 63 4.03 -8.07 -18.53
N VAL A 64 5.26 -7.97 -18.02
CA VAL A 64 6.49 -8.18 -18.82
C VAL A 64 6.54 -9.59 -19.39
N THR A 65 6.30 -10.62 -18.56
CA THR A 65 6.35 -12.03 -18.99
C THR A 65 5.33 -12.32 -20.09
N ILE A 66 4.09 -11.86 -19.94
CA ILE A 66 3.04 -12.09 -20.96
C ILE A 66 3.38 -11.33 -22.25
N SER A 67 3.86 -10.08 -22.13
CA SER A 67 4.26 -9.31 -23.32
C SER A 67 5.43 -9.94 -24.06
N ALA A 68 6.40 -10.53 -23.35
CA ALA A 68 7.49 -11.29 -23.95
C ALA A 68 6.98 -12.54 -24.69
N LEU A 69 5.99 -13.24 -24.13
CA LEU A 69 5.34 -14.37 -24.80
C LEU A 69 4.62 -13.93 -26.08
N VAL A 70 3.92 -12.80 -26.07
CA VAL A 70 3.29 -12.23 -27.27
C VAL A 70 4.32 -11.89 -28.34
N LEU A 71 5.44 -11.25 -27.96
CA LEU A 71 6.54 -10.96 -28.88
C LEU A 71 7.15 -12.23 -29.49
N ALA A 72 7.36 -13.26 -28.67
CA ALA A 72 7.85 -14.56 -29.14
C ALA A 72 6.88 -15.21 -30.13
N ALA A 73 5.57 -15.20 -29.84
CA ALA A 73 4.55 -15.72 -30.74
C ALA A 73 4.57 -14.99 -32.09
N VAL A 74 4.61 -13.65 -32.08
CA VAL A 74 4.72 -12.86 -33.32
C VAL A 74 6.00 -13.20 -34.08
N ALA A 75 7.14 -13.33 -33.41
CA ALA A 75 8.41 -13.69 -34.05
C ALA A 75 8.35 -15.08 -34.72
N THR A 76 7.70 -16.06 -34.07
CA THR A 76 7.44 -17.38 -34.67
C THR A 76 6.56 -17.27 -35.90
N PHE A 77 5.45 -16.50 -35.85
CA PHE A 77 4.59 -16.27 -37.01
C PHE A 77 5.32 -15.61 -38.19
N VAL A 78 6.23 -14.67 -37.91
CA VAL A 78 7.08 -14.04 -38.92
C VAL A 78 8.01 -15.07 -39.57
N LYS A 79 8.64 -15.92 -38.76
CA LYS A 79 9.57 -16.95 -39.22
C LYS A 79 8.91 -18.00 -40.11
N ASP A 80 7.66 -18.36 -39.84
CA ASP A 80 6.91 -19.36 -40.61
C ASP A 80 6.58 -18.93 -42.05
N GLY A 81 7.00 -17.72 -42.48
CA GLY A 81 6.95 -17.32 -43.88
C GLY A 81 5.54 -17.11 -44.42
N ARG A 82 4.53 -17.02 -43.55
CA ARG A 82 3.13 -16.75 -43.94
C ARG A 82 2.85 -15.27 -44.23
N ILE A 83 3.73 -14.39 -43.78
CA ILE A 83 3.61 -12.94 -43.91
C ILE A 83 3.56 -12.42 -45.36
N PRO A 84 4.41 -12.89 -46.31
CA PRO A 84 4.39 -12.40 -47.69
C PRO A 84 3.03 -12.59 -48.39
N VAL A 85 2.29 -13.66 -48.04
CA VAL A 85 0.96 -13.97 -48.60
C VAL A 85 -0.11 -12.99 -48.09
N LEU A 86 0.02 -12.49 -46.86
CA LEU A 86 -0.91 -11.48 -46.32
C LEU A 86 -0.60 -10.07 -46.85
N ILE A 87 0.69 -9.74 -47.03
CA ILE A 87 1.14 -8.42 -47.47
C ILE A 87 0.69 -8.13 -48.91
N SER A 88 0.62 -9.14 -49.78
CA SER A 88 0.19 -8.97 -51.17
C SER A 88 -1.29 -8.58 -51.31
N SER A 89 -2.12 -8.84 -50.30
CA SER A 89 -3.57 -8.65 -50.36
C SER A 89 -4.03 -7.24 -49.98
N SER A 90 -3.41 -6.60 -48.98
CA SER A 90 -3.76 -5.23 -48.56
C SER A 90 -2.74 -4.64 -47.59
N ARG A 91 -2.43 -3.35 -47.74
CA ARG A 91 -1.52 -2.60 -46.83
C ARG A 91 -2.00 -2.56 -45.38
N TRP A 92 -3.31 -2.71 -45.14
CA TRP A 92 -3.88 -2.74 -43.79
C TRP A 92 -3.39 -3.93 -42.96
N TRP A 93 -3.04 -5.06 -43.60
CA TRP A 93 -2.50 -6.23 -42.89
C TRP A 93 -1.11 -5.97 -42.31
N ILE A 94 -0.30 -5.14 -42.98
CA ILE A 94 1.03 -4.75 -42.48
C ILE A 94 0.87 -3.99 -41.16
N VAL A 95 -0.10 -3.07 -41.09
CA VAL A 95 -0.39 -2.30 -39.88
C VAL A 95 -0.81 -3.24 -38.74
N LEU A 96 -1.68 -4.21 -39.02
CA LEU A 96 -2.12 -5.19 -38.01
C LEU A 96 -0.98 -6.09 -37.50
N ILE A 97 -0.08 -6.51 -38.40
CA ILE A 97 1.10 -7.32 -38.06
C ILE A 97 2.06 -6.54 -37.16
N LEU A 98 2.24 -5.24 -37.41
CA LEU A 98 3.15 -4.39 -36.64
C LEU A 98 2.54 -3.88 -35.34
N VAL A 99 1.22 -3.67 -35.27
CA VAL A 99 0.59 -3.07 -34.08
C VAL A 99 0.68 -3.97 -32.85
N ALA A 100 0.57 -5.29 -33.03
CA ALA A 100 0.65 -6.26 -31.94
C ALA A 100 2.03 -6.26 -31.24
N PRO A 101 3.18 -6.44 -31.94
CA PRO A 101 4.48 -6.40 -31.30
C PRO A 101 4.84 -5.00 -30.77
N VAL A 102 4.45 -3.92 -31.46
CA VAL A 102 4.72 -2.55 -30.99
C VAL A 102 3.97 -2.27 -29.68
N SER A 103 2.69 -2.64 -29.60
CA SER A 103 1.90 -2.47 -28.36
C SER A 103 2.38 -3.37 -27.22
N ALA A 104 2.87 -4.58 -27.51
CA ALA A 104 3.53 -5.43 -26.51
C ALA A 104 4.82 -4.78 -25.99
N LEU A 105 5.65 -4.21 -26.88
CA LEU A 105 6.87 -3.51 -26.49
C LEU A 105 6.58 -2.28 -25.60
N ILE A 106 5.55 -1.50 -25.97
CA ILE A 106 5.08 -0.36 -25.15
C ILE A 106 4.60 -0.85 -23.78
N SER A 107 3.89 -1.98 -23.71
CA SER A 107 3.46 -2.56 -22.44
C SER A 107 4.64 -2.92 -21.54
N VAL A 108 5.71 -3.52 -22.11
CA VAL A 108 6.96 -3.81 -21.40
C VAL A 108 7.59 -2.52 -20.86
N ILE A 109 7.68 -1.46 -21.68
CA ILE A 109 8.25 -0.18 -21.24
C ILE A 109 7.47 0.38 -20.05
N PHE A 110 6.13 0.39 -20.11
CA PHE A 110 5.31 0.86 -18.99
C PHE A 110 5.44 -0.04 -17.75
N ALA A 111 5.56 -1.35 -17.92
CA ALA A 111 5.77 -2.28 -16.81
C ALA A 111 7.13 -2.03 -16.14
N LEU A 112 8.20 -1.83 -16.92
CA LEU A 112 9.55 -1.55 -16.41
C LEU A 112 9.63 -0.19 -15.72
N VAL A 113 8.94 0.83 -16.25
CA VAL A 113 8.83 2.14 -15.58
C VAL A 113 8.05 1.99 -14.28
N GLY A 114 6.97 1.20 -14.28
CA GLY A 114 6.21 0.88 -13.08
C GLY A 114 6.98 0.04 -12.06
N SER A 115 7.93 -0.79 -12.48
CA SER A 115 8.74 -1.64 -11.59
C SER A 115 10.01 -0.96 -11.08
N LYS A 116 10.23 0.33 -11.37
CA LYS A 116 11.42 1.03 -10.88
C LYS A 116 11.41 1.09 -9.35
N VAL A 117 12.54 0.70 -8.77
CA VAL A 117 12.81 0.88 -7.33
C VAL A 117 12.71 2.37 -7.03
N THR A 118 11.78 2.73 -6.16
CA THR A 118 11.56 4.12 -5.73
C THR A 118 11.86 4.16 -4.24
N GLU A 119 12.65 5.15 -3.82
CA GLU A 119 12.90 5.39 -2.40
C GLU A 119 11.61 5.87 -1.74
N VAL A 120 11.24 5.22 -0.64
CA VAL A 120 10.10 5.60 0.20
C VAL A 120 10.66 6.02 1.54
N VAL A 121 10.13 7.10 2.11
CA VAL A 121 10.48 7.50 3.47
C VAL A 121 10.05 6.38 4.41
N VAL A 122 11.04 5.76 5.06
CA VAL A 122 10.78 4.78 6.11
C VAL A 122 10.31 5.56 7.33
N PRO A 123 9.17 5.19 7.93
CA PRO A 123 8.60 5.96 9.03
C PRO A 123 9.57 6.10 10.20
N PHE A 124 10.41 5.08 10.46
CA PHE A 124 11.37 5.08 11.57
C PHE A 124 12.61 4.21 11.32
N ASP A 125 13.75 4.58 11.91
CA ASP A 125 14.89 3.68 12.06
C ASP A 125 14.68 2.77 13.28
N SER A 126 14.46 1.47 13.03
CA SER A 126 14.01 0.51 14.05
C SER A 126 14.87 0.42 15.33
N PRO A 127 16.21 0.58 15.30
CA PRO A 127 17.04 0.39 16.50
C PRO A 127 16.92 1.54 17.49
N GLU A 128 16.89 2.79 17.01
CA GLU A 128 16.82 3.97 17.87
C GLU A 128 15.46 4.08 18.57
N GLN A 129 14.39 3.66 17.89
CA GLN A 129 13.04 3.67 18.47
C GLN A 129 12.81 2.57 19.50
N ILE A 130 13.35 1.37 19.28
CA ILE A 130 13.30 0.31 20.29
C ILE A 130 14.05 0.76 21.54
N ARG A 131 15.14 1.51 21.36
CA ARG A 131 15.89 2.11 22.47
C ARG A 131 15.06 3.17 23.19
N GLU A 132 14.50 4.17 22.50
CA GLU A 132 13.68 5.22 23.13
C GLU A 132 12.42 4.67 23.81
N ALA A 133 11.73 3.72 23.18
CA ALA A 133 10.55 3.08 23.78
C ALA A 133 10.92 2.25 25.02
N LYS A 134 12.10 1.61 25.00
CA LYS A 134 12.64 0.89 26.16
C LYS A 134 13.06 1.84 27.27
N ASP A 135 13.69 2.96 26.94
CA ASP A 135 14.08 4.00 27.89
C ASP A 135 12.82 4.58 28.57
N LEU A 136 11.76 4.86 27.79
CA LEU A 136 10.46 5.29 28.32
C LEU A 136 9.79 4.25 29.22
N ALA A 137 9.92 2.96 28.89
CA ALA A 137 9.37 1.86 29.68
C ALA A 137 10.15 1.56 30.96
N GLN A 138 11.40 2.03 31.06
CA GLN A 138 12.29 1.82 32.20
C GLN A 138 12.27 2.98 33.21
N LEU A 139 11.62 4.10 32.89
CA LEU A 139 11.44 5.22 33.81
C LEU A 139 10.67 4.78 35.07
N GLY A 140 11.14 5.21 36.23
CA GLY A 140 10.42 5.02 37.50
C GLY A 140 9.11 5.81 37.54
N SER A 141 8.18 5.40 38.39
CA SER A 141 6.87 6.07 38.59
C SER A 141 7.00 7.58 38.88
N ASP A 142 8.13 7.99 39.44
CA ASP A 142 8.43 9.35 39.90
C ASP A 142 8.95 10.24 38.76
N GLU A 143 9.44 9.64 37.69
CA GLU A 143 9.97 10.30 36.48
C GLU A 143 9.00 10.21 35.29
N PHE A 144 7.94 9.40 35.42
CA PHE A 144 6.93 9.17 34.39
C PHE A 144 5.96 10.34 34.28
N SER A 145 6.18 11.22 33.30
CA SER A 145 5.23 12.29 32.95
C SER A 145 4.35 11.89 31.78
N GLN A 146 3.02 11.89 31.97
CA GLN A 146 2.06 11.64 30.89
C GLN A 146 2.18 12.65 29.73
N ALA A 147 2.58 13.89 30.02
CA ALA A 147 2.82 14.90 28.99
C ALA A 147 4.02 14.53 28.10
N HIS A 148 5.06 13.92 28.67
CA HIS A 148 6.23 13.46 27.92
C HIS A 148 5.88 12.31 26.98
N VAL A 149 5.09 11.35 27.46
CA VAL A 149 4.55 10.24 26.65
C VAL A 149 3.67 10.75 25.51
N LEU A 150 2.79 11.73 25.80
CA LEU A 150 1.95 12.33 24.77
C LEU A 150 2.76 13.04 23.68
N ASN A 151 3.80 13.78 24.07
CA ASN A 151 4.70 14.43 23.10
C ASN A 151 5.45 13.41 22.24
N TYR A 152 5.91 12.31 22.82
CA TYR A 152 6.52 11.21 22.08
C TYR A 152 5.57 10.64 21.00
N TYR A 153 4.32 10.37 21.35
CA TYR A 153 3.33 9.87 20.37
C TYR A 153 2.96 10.92 19.32
N ASN A 154 2.87 12.20 19.69
CA ASN A 154 2.62 13.27 18.72
C ASN A 154 3.75 13.40 17.69
N ALA A 155 5.01 13.34 18.13
CA ALA A 155 6.16 13.33 17.23
C ALA A 155 6.13 12.10 16.29
N ARG A 156 5.77 10.92 16.80
CA ARG A 156 5.59 9.73 15.96
C ARG A 156 4.48 9.89 14.93
N LEU A 157 3.35 10.50 15.31
CA LEU A 157 2.25 10.76 14.38
C LEU A 157 2.69 11.67 13.23
N GLU A 158 3.50 12.69 13.51
CA GLU A 158 4.05 13.58 12.48
C GLU A 158 4.93 12.82 11.47
N HIS A 159 5.81 11.94 11.96
CA HIS A 159 6.61 11.06 11.10
C HIS A 159 5.75 10.09 10.28
N TRP A 160 4.70 9.52 10.88
CA TRP A 160 3.76 8.64 10.20
C TRP A 160 3.02 9.36 9.06
N ILE A 161 2.59 10.60 9.27
CA ILE A 161 1.91 11.40 8.24
C ILE A 161 2.82 11.55 7.01
N GLY A 162 4.08 11.94 7.21
CA GLY A 162 5.04 12.07 6.11
C GLY A 162 5.32 10.75 5.38
N ALA A 163 5.45 9.65 6.13
CA ALA A 163 5.66 8.33 5.55
C ALA A 163 4.44 7.82 4.76
N LEU A 164 3.23 8.04 5.27
CA LEU A 164 1.97 7.68 4.61
C LEU A 164 1.76 8.48 3.32
N GLU A 165 1.99 9.80 3.36
CA GLU A 165 1.88 10.65 2.16
C GLU A 165 2.89 10.22 1.09
N SER A 166 4.13 9.93 1.50
CA SER A 166 5.18 9.45 0.60
C SER A 166 4.82 8.11 -0.06
N ILE A 167 4.41 7.10 0.74
CA ILE A 167 4.09 5.77 0.21
C ILE A 167 2.81 5.78 -0.64
N GLU A 168 1.81 6.59 -0.29
CA GLU A 168 0.59 6.74 -1.07
C GLU A 168 0.89 7.35 -2.44
N TYR A 169 1.63 8.46 -2.47
CA TYR A 169 2.00 9.14 -3.72
C TYR A 169 2.72 8.19 -4.69
N VAL A 170 3.73 7.47 -4.19
CA VAL A 170 4.50 6.50 -4.98
C VAL A 170 3.62 5.34 -5.45
N SER A 171 2.77 4.81 -4.56
CA SER A 171 1.88 3.68 -4.88
C SER A 171 0.84 4.03 -5.94
N VAL A 172 0.22 5.22 -5.85
CA VAL A 172 -0.75 5.71 -6.85
C VAL A 172 -0.06 5.94 -8.20
N GLY A 173 1.13 6.54 -8.20
CA GLY A 173 1.92 6.72 -9.41
C GLY A 173 2.22 5.39 -10.11
N LYS A 174 2.69 4.41 -9.33
CA LYS A 174 2.98 3.06 -9.79
C LYS A 174 1.75 2.33 -10.32
N ALA A 175 0.62 2.42 -9.61
CA ALA A 175 -0.64 1.81 -10.02
C ALA A 175 -1.10 2.30 -11.40
N ARG A 176 -0.95 3.60 -11.69
CA ARG A 176 -1.28 4.17 -13.02
C ARG A 176 -0.41 3.58 -14.12
N TRP A 177 0.89 3.41 -13.89
CA TRP A 177 1.80 2.81 -14.88
C TRP A 177 1.49 1.33 -15.13
N VAL A 178 1.25 0.56 -14.06
CA VAL A 178 0.87 -0.85 -14.16
C VAL A 178 -0.46 -1.00 -14.90
N LEU A 179 -1.46 -0.17 -14.61
CA LEU A 179 -2.76 -0.22 -15.28
C LEU A 179 -2.64 0.12 -16.77
N ARG A 180 -1.84 1.15 -17.13
CA ARG A 180 -1.56 1.46 -18.55
C ARG A 180 -0.83 0.32 -19.26
N SER A 181 0.13 -0.33 -18.59
CA SER A 181 0.81 -1.51 -19.13
C SER A 181 -0.17 -2.66 -19.40
N GLN A 182 -1.06 -2.96 -18.44
CA GLN A 182 -2.09 -4.01 -18.59
C GLN A 182 -3.07 -3.71 -19.72
N MET A 183 -3.50 -2.45 -19.87
CA MET A 183 -4.38 -2.04 -20.98
C MET A 183 -3.69 -2.19 -22.34
N SER A 184 -2.42 -1.79 -22.44
CA SER A 184 -1.62 -1.98 -23.66
C SER A 184 -1.42 -3.47 -24.00
N MET A 185 -1.21 -4.31 -22.97
CA MET A 185 -1.09 -5.76 -23.13
C MET A 185 -2.39 -6.39 -23.63
N LEU A 186 -3.53 -6.02 -23.03
CA LEU A 186 -4.84 -6.51 -23.47
C LEU A 186 -5.10 -6.15 -24.93
N PHE A 187 -4.79 -4.91 -25.32
CA PHE A 187 -4.90 -4.47 -26.71
C PHE A 187 -4.01 -5.31 -27.64
N SER A 188 -2.76 -5.55 -27.26
CA SER A 188 -1.83 -6.38 -28.03
C SER A 188 -2.35 -7.81 -28.23
N LEU A 189 -2.90 -8.43 -27.18
CA LEU A 189 -3.50 -9.76 -27.23
C LEU A 189 -4.71 -9.81 -28.16
N VAL A 190 -5.60 -8.81 -28.10
CA VAL A 190 -6.75 -8.71 -29.01
C VAL A 190 -6.29 -8.59 -30.47
N CYS A 191 -5.27 -7.77 -30.75
CA CYS A 191 -4.70 -7.66 -32.10
C CYS A 191 -4.08 -8.98 -32.58
N LEU A 192 -3.36 -9.69 -31.70
CA LEU A 192 -2.78 -11.00 -32.02
C LEU A 192 -3.86 -12.04 -32.33
N LEU A 193 -4.94 -12.08 -31.54
CA LEU A 193 -6.08 -12.96 -31.78
C LEU A 193 -6.78 -12.65 -33.10
N ALA A 194 -7.00 -11.37 -33.40
CA ALA A 194 -7.58 -10.95 -34.68
C ALA A 194 -6.71 -11.39 -35.87
N LEU A 195 -5.40 -11.21 -35.75
CA LEU A 195 -4.43 -11.66 -36.75
C LEU A 195 -4.47 -13.18 -36.94
N TYR A 196 -4.51 -13.94 -35.84
CA TYR A 196 -4.62 -15.39 -35.89
C TYR A 196 -5.92 -15.86 -36.57
N MET A 197 -7.07 -15.29 -36.20
CA MET A 197 -8.37 -15.61 -36.80
C MET A 197 -8.39 -15.34 -38.32
N VAL A 198 -7.80 -14.24 -38.76
CA VAL A 198 -7.70 -13.92 -40.19
C VAL A 198 -6.84 -14.94 -40.92
N ILE A 199 -5.71 -15.33 -40.34
CA ILE A 199 -4.84 -16.35 -40.93
C ILE A 199 -5.59 -17.67 -41.06
N LEU A 200 -6.32 -18.10 -40.03
CA LEU A 200 -7.13 -19.32 -40.08
C LEU A 200 -8.23 -19.25 -41.14
N LEU A 201 -8.90 -18.11 -41.29
CA LEU A 201 -9.96 -17.94 -42.29
C LEU A 201 -9.44 -17.88 -43.74
N LYS A 202 -8.16 -17.54 -43.93
CA LYS A 202 -7.52 -17.46 -45.26
C LYS A 202 -6.67 -18.67 -45.62
N SER A 203 -6.39 -19.55 -44.66
CA SER A 203 -5.67 -20.82 -44.86
C SER A 203 -6.62 -21.93 -45.31
#